data_AF-A0A839VVE1-F1
#
_entry.id   AF-A0A839VVE1-F1
#
_cell.length_a   1.000
_cell.length_b   1.000
_cell.length_c   1.000
_cell.angle_alpha   90.00
_cell.angle_beta   90.00
_cell.angle_gamma   90.00
#
_symmetry.space_group_name_H-M   'P 1'
#
loop_
_entity.id
_entity.type
_entity.pdbx_description
1 polymer ?
#
loop_
_entity_poly.entity_id
_entity_poly.type
_entity_poly.pdbx_seq_one_letter_code
_entity_poly.pdbx_strand_id
1 'polypeptide(L)' 'MDFTAGTDRLALTDSPISLADVIASAQVVGGSTVLDLRPGSSVTIQGRTGDVARWFA' A
#
# COMPACT_ATOMS: atom_id res chain seq x y z
N MET A 1 -5.10 -18.65 -9.70
CA MET A 1 -5.12 -17.48 -10.61
C MET A 1 -3.95 -16.62 -10.17
N ASP A 2 -3.03 -16.34 -11.09
CA ASP A 2 -1.83 -15.56 -10.79
C ASP A 2 -2.12 -14.06 -10.99
N PHE A 3 -1.39 -13.20 -10.29
CA PHE A 3 -1.49 -11.74 -10.42
C PHE A 3 -0.31 -11.22 -11.28
N THR A 4 -0.62 -10.47 -12.33
CA THR A 4 0.35 -9.87 -13.25
C THR A 4 0.44 -8.35 -13.00
N ALA A 5 1.54 -7.91 -12.39
CA ALA A 5 1.77 -6.49 -12.13
C ALA A 5 1.73 -5.65 -13.43
N GLY A 6 1.09 -4.49 -13.36
CA GLY A 6 0.92 -3.57 -14.50
C GLY A 6 -0.17 -3.95 -15.50
N THR A 7 -0.71 -5.17 -15.41
CA THR A 7 -1.87 -5.62 -16.20
C THR A 7 -3.11 -5.72 -15.32
N ASP A 8 -2.98 -6.40 -14.18
CA ASP A 8 -4.09 -6.62 -13.25
C ASP A 8 -4.26 -5.44 -12.28
N ARG A 9 -5.51 -5.07 -12.01
CA ARG A 9 -5.85 -4.11 -10.96
C ARG A 9 -6.17 -4.84 -9.67
N LEU A 10 -5.39 -4.57 -8.63
CA LEU A 10 -5.70 -4.98 -7.27
C LEU A 10 -6.48 -3.85 -6.58
N ALA A 11 -7.74 -4.12 -6.21
CA ALA A 11 -8.53 -3.25 -5.35
C ALA A 11 -8.78 -3.96 -4.03
N LEU A 12 -8.36 -3.34 -2.93
CA LEU A 12 -8.64 -3.83 -1.58
C LEU A 12 -9.76 -2.97 -1.01
N THR A 13 -10.96 -3.52 -0.96
CA THR A 13 -12.15 -2.84 -0.42
C THR A 13 -12.60 -3.57 0.83
N ASP A 14 -12.29 -2.99 1.99
CA ASP A 14 -12.84 -3.44 3.25
C ASP A 14 -13.39 -2.23 4.02
N SER A 15 -14.54 -2.39 4.65
CA SER A 15 -15.18 -1.32 5.42
C SER A 15 -14.89 -1.55 6.90
N PRO A 16 -14.14 -0.67 7.61
CA PRO A 16 -13.68 0.66 7.22
C PRO A 16 -12.13 0.76 7.08
N ILE A 17 -11.61 0.84 5.86
CA ILE A 17 -10.23 1.28 5.61
C ILE A 17 -10.21 2.78 5.31
N SER A 18 -9.49 3.55 6.13
CA SER A 18 -9.25 4.98 5.94
C SER A 18 -7.99 5.18 5.09
N LEU A 19 -8.12 5.81 3.91
CA LEU A 19 -6.97 6.12 3.07
C LEU A 19 -5.96 7.03 3.79
N ALA A 20 -6.44 7.94 4.64
CA ALA A 20 -5.57 8.82 5.42
C ALA A 20 -4.71 8.03 6.41
N ASP A 21 -5.29 7.05 7.11
CA ASP A 21 -4.57 6.21 8.08
C ASP A 21 -3.57 5.28 7.38
N VAL A 22 -3.91 4.78 6.19
CA VAL A 22 -3.01 3.98 5.34
C VAL A 22 -1.81 4.81 4.86
N ILE A 23 -2.03 6.06 4.44
CA ILE A 23 -0.94 6.96 4.03
C ILE A 23 -0.06 7.29 5.25
N ALA A 24 -0.66 7.52 6.42
CA ALA A 24 0.05 7.85 7.65
C ALA A 24 0.86 6.68 8.22
N SER A 25 0.50 5.43 7.92
CA SER A 25 1.23 4.22 8.36
C SER A 25 2.45 3.88 7.51
N ALA A 26 2.71 4.65 6.45
CA ALA A 26 3.80 4.39 5.52
C ALA A 26 5.17 4.34 6.21
N GLN A 27 5.87 3.22 6.01
CA GLN A 27 7.21 3.00 6.55
C GLN A 27 8.13 2.42 5.47
N VAL A 28 9.41 2.81 5.47
CA VAL A 28 10.40 2.27 4.54
C VAL A 28 11.16 1.13 5.20
N VAL A 29 11.07 -0.07 4.63
CA VAL A 29 11.75 -1.28 5.11
C VAL A 29 12.48 -1.91 3.93
N GLY A 30 13.81 -2.03 4.03
CA GLY A 30 14.62 -2.69 3.00
C GLY A 30 14.48 -2.09 1.59
N GLY A 31 14.32 -0.77 1.47
CA GLY A 31 14.13 -0.08 0.18
C GLY A 31 12.73 -0.22 -0.44
N SER A 32 11.77 -0.72 0.33
CA SER A 32 10.36 -0.85 -0.05
C SER A 32 9.48 -0.04 0.89
N THR A 33 8.30 0.38 0.45
CA THR A 33 7.30 1.00 1.31
C THR A 33 6.31 -0.03 1.80
N VAL A 34 6.11 -0.12 3.11
CA VAL A 34 5.06 -0.92 3.76
C VAL A 34 3.94 0.03 4.19
N LEU A 35 2.70 -0.35 3.87
CA LEU A 35 1.48 0.37 4.25
C LEU A 35 0.63 -0.56 5.11
N ASP A 36 0.28 -0.14 6.33
CA ASP A 36 -0.64 -0.89 7.17
C ASP A 36 -2.08 -0.55 6.78
N LEU A 37 -2.86 -1.59 6.47
CA LEU A 37 -4.26 -1.48 6.10
C LEU A 37 -5.18 -1.58 7.32
N ARG A 38 -4.77 -2.43 8.29
CA ARG A 38 -5.42 -2.69 9.58
C ARG A 38 -4.45 -3.48 10.46
N PRO A 39 -4.73 -3.65 11.76
CA PRO A 39 -3.92 -4.51 12.62
C PRO A 39 -3.71 -5.89 12.00
N GLY A 40 -2.46 -6.29 11.80
CA GLY A 40 -2.07 -7.58 11.25
C GLY A 40 -2.17 -7.72 9.72
N SER A 41 -2.49 -6.65 8.98
CA SER A 41 -2.52 -6.67 7.51
C SER A 41 -1.76 -5.48 6.92
N SER A 42 -0.80 -5.77 6.04
CA SER A 42 -0.02 -4.75 5.35
C SER A 42 0.15 -5.06 3.86
N VAL A 43 0.44 -4.02 3.09
CA VAL A 43 0.86 -4.10 1.68
C VAL A 43 2.30 -3.61 1.60
N THR A 44 3.15 -4.40 0.96
CA THR A 44 4.53 -3.98 0.65
C THR A 44 4.64 -3.64 -0.82
N ILE A 45 5.03 -2.41 -1.12
CA ILE A 45 5.33 -1.93 -2.46
C ILE A 45 6.85 -2.00 -2.64
N GLN A 46 7.28 -3.02 -3.38
CA GLN A 46 8.70 -3.33 -3.55
C GLN A 46 9.41 -2.27 -4.39
N GLY A 47 10.59 -1.85 -3.92
CA GLY A 47 11.49 -0.95 -4.68
C GLY A 47 10.96 0.46 -4.91
N ARG A 48 9.86 0.84 -4.26
CA ARG A 48 9.30 2.20 -4.32
C ARG A 48 9.35 2.82 -2.93
N THR A 49 9.91 4.02 -2.85
CA THR A 49 10.00 4.83 -1.64
C THR A 49 9.65 6.28 -1.96
N GLY A 50 9.50 7.11 -0.92
CA GLY A 50 9.22 8.55 -1.05
C GLY A 50 7.88 8.94 -0.42
N ASP A 51 7.34 10.07 -0.85
CA ASP A 51 6.08 10.61 -0.35
C ASP A 51 4.88 9.83 -0.93
N VAL A 52 4.30 8.98 -0.08
CA VAL A 52 3.16 8.11 -0.42
C VAL A 52 1.91 8.92 -0.75
N ALA A 53 1.69 10.06 -0.11
CA ALA A 53 0.50 10.88 -0.37
C ALA A 53 0.44 11.32 -1.84
N ARG A 54 1.60 11.57 -2.46
CA ARG A 54 1.70 11.95 -3.88
C ARG A 54 1.37 10.83 -4.86
N TRP A 55 1.23 9.59 -4.40
CA TRP A 55 0.88 8.47 -5.28
C TRP A 55 -0.62 8.36 -5.50
N PHE A 56 -1.41 9.01 -4.64
CA PHE A 56 -2.88 9.03 -4.67
C PHE A 56 -3.45 10.39 -5.11
N ALA A 57 -2.59 11.31 -5.53
CA ALA A 57 -2.96 12.62 -6.08
C ALA A 57 -3.30 12.53 -7.58
#